data_AF-A0AA35RXZ7-F1
#
_entry.id   AF-A0AA35RXZ7-F1
#
_cell.length_a   1.000
_cell.length_b   1.000
_cell.length_c   1.000
_cell.angle_alpha   90.00
_cell.angle_beta   90.00
_cell.angle_gamma   90.00
#
_symmetry.space_group_name_H-M   'P 1'
#
loop_
_entity.id
_entity.type
_entity.pdbx_description
1 polymer ?
#
loop_
_entity_poly.entity_id
_entity_poly.type
_entity_poly.pdbx_seq_one_letter_code
_entity_poly.pdbx_strand_id
1 'polypeptide(L)'
;MTTEAAVDESGRGQRPRRDRGEKRTGPNRPLVLPSTMTVQYLAEVLNQSAIDVIKQLMRNGIMANMNQVIDYQVATLVTTALGIRTSIAPEPAAAASRTATASQEEAEENLVSRPPVVVVLGHVDHGKTSLLDYIKSSRVADREVGGITQHIGAYQVEVDGNPITFLDTPGHAAFTAIRARGARVTDIAVLVVAADDGIMPQTLEAINHAKAAEVPIVVAINKMDLPGADPERVKRQLSENELLVEDWGGDIVSVNVSARTGEGINDLLENLELVAEIAELKANPDKQASGVVIEAKLDRKRGPSATILVTDGTLSVGDLIVAGAVSGRVRAMVDDKGKAVFSVTPGTPAEILGFGALPEAGDQLTVVANEREARTLIGGRDRAPGSRPLQSRALSLDEVVKQVDIGDIKEMTLVLKADVQGSLEAIRHSLGRLVDEDAKVRVLHTGVGAVTESDVLLASASEAVIISFSVGSEPSAERLSDRMGVEIRNYEIIYQLIDDIELALHGMLEPTMTEVIVGRAEIRELFGGRRGVQIAGCRVTEGRIVRNGTVRVTREGANIAQSTISSLRHFRDEVNEMNAGTECGIILQGFNDYKAGDIVEVYRQERARR
;
A
#
# COMPACT_ATOMS: atom_id res chain seq x y z
N MET A 1 38.65 -10.12 -72.05
CA MET A 1 38.41 -10.19 -73.50
C MET A 1 36.96 -9.82 -73.70
N THR A 2 36.70 -8.54 -74.04
CA THR A 2 36.24 -8.09 -75.38
C THR A 2 34.79 -8.53 -75.63
N THR A 3 33.80 -7.72 -76.01
CA THR A 3 33.74 -6.40 -76.67
C THR A 3 32.25 -6.01 -76.78
N GLU A 4 31.97 -4.70 -76.86
CA GLU A 4 31.07 -3.98 -77.82
C GLU A 4 30.21 -4.83 -78.82
N ALA A 5 29.03 -4.45 -79.32
CA ALA A 5 28.40 -3.14 -79.57
C ALA A 5 26.89 -3.27 -79.88
N ALA A 6 26.21 -2.12 -79.78
CA ALA A 6 25.04 -1.55 -80.48
C ALA A 6 24.21 -2.35 -81.52
N VAL A 7 22.90 -2.05 -81.62
CA VAL A 7 22.25 -1.26 -82.70
C VAL A 7 20.75 -1.06 -82.40
N ASP A 8 20.27 0.14 -82.69
CA ASP A 8 18.90 0.67 -82.56
C ASP A 8 18.11 0.49 -83.88
N GLU A 9 16.79 0.63 -83.80
CA GLU A 9 15.80 1.03 -84.84
C GLU A 9 14.50 0.21 -84.94
N SER A 10 13.44 0.88 -84.45
CA SER A 10 12.02 0.93 -84.80
C SER A 10 11.45 0.18 -86.02
N GLY A 11 10.29 -0.47 -85.82
CA GLY A 11 9.37 -0.88 -86.89
C GLY A 11 8.04 -1.46 -86.41
N ARG A 12 6.97 -0.66 -86.47
CA ARG A 12 5.61 -0.88 -85.93
C ARG A 12 4.83 -2.09 -86.50
N GLY A 13 4.09 -2.78 -85.62
CA GLY A 13 2.92 -3.62 -85.93
C GLY A 13 1.82 -3.46 -84.87
N GLN A 14 0.57 -3.23 -85.28
CA GLN A 14 -0.55 -2.70 -84.48
C GLN A 14 -1.49 -3.75 -83.83
N ARG A 15 -1.82 -3.53 -82.53
CA ARG A 15 -3.15 -3.50 -81.84
C ARG A 15 -4.03 -4.79 -81.75
N PRO A 16 -4.80 -4.99 -80.64
CA PRO A 16 -5.78 -4.01 -80.14
C PRO A 16 -5.85 -3.73 -78.64
N ARG A 17 -6.54 -2.62 -78.36
CA ARG A 17 -6.87 -2.00 -77.08
C ARG A 17 -7.71 -2.93 -76.19
N ARG A 18 -7.46 -2.90 -74.88
CA ARG A 18 -8.47 -3.14 -73.86
C ARG A 18 -8.34 -2.12 -72.73
N ASP A 19 -9.52 -1.58 -72.43
CA ASP A 19 -9.96 -0.54 -71.49
C ASP A 19 -9.01 0.16 -70.53
N ARG A 20 -9.06 1.50 -70.64
CA ARG A 20 -8.93 2.40 -69.49
C ARG A 20 -10.14 2.18 -68.57
N GLY A 21 -9.98 1.28 -67.61
CA GLY A 21 -10.87 1.15 -66.45
C GLY A 21 -10.65 2.30 -65.47
N GLU A 22 -11.56 3.26 -65.53
CA GLU A 22 -12.12 4.10 -64.47
C GLU A 22 -11.36 4.29 -63.14
N LYS A 23 -11.19 5.58 -62.81
CA LYS A 23 -11.09 6.08 -61.44
C LYS A 23 -12.17 5.43 -60.57
N ARG A 24 -11.77 4.54 -59.66
CA ARG A 24 -12.56 4.27 -58.45
C ARG A 24 -12.16 5.27 -57.38
N THR A 25 -12.81 6.42 -57.39
CA THR A 25 -13.09 7.19 -56.18
C THR A 25 -13.92 6.30 -55.25
N GLY A 26 -13.24 5.50 -54.43
CA GLY A 26 -13.83 4.92 -53.24
C GLY A 26 -14.02 6.01 -52.19
N PRO A 27 -15.01 5.88 -51.29
CA PRO A 27 -15.30 6.88 -50.29
C PRO A 27 -14.07 7.12 -49.40
N ASN A 28 -13.92 8.38 -49.03
CA ASN A 28 -12.87 8.99 -48.21
C ASN A 28 -12.77 8.33 -46.82
N ARG A 29 -12.31 7.07 -46.75
CA ARG A 29 -12.22 6.29 -45.51
C ARG A 29 -10.85 6.58 -44.87
N PRO A 30 -10.81 7.14 -43.65
CA PRO A 30 -9.55 7.51 -43.04
C PRO A 30 -8.68 6.26 -42.82
N LEU A 31 -7.39 6.37 -43.11
CA LEU A 31 -6.42 5.31 -42.88
C LEU A 31 -6.24 5.14 -41.37
N VAL A 32 -6.53 3.95 -40.88
CA VAL A 32 -6.48 3.64 -39.44
C VAL A 32 -5.04 3.29 -39.06
N LEU A 33 -4.42 4.09 -38.19
CA LEU A 33 -3.05 3.91 -37.73
C LEU A 33 -3.00 3.67 -36.21
N PRO A 34 -2.17 2.74 -35.69
CA PRO A 34 -2.02 2.51 -34.24
C PRO A 34 -1.42 3.72 -33.52
N SER A 35 -1.56 3.77 -32.19
CA SER A 35 -1.05 4.88 -31.35
C SER A 35 0.47 5.04 -31.42
N THR A 36 1.20 3.93 -31.59
CA THR A 36 2.65 3.90 -31.84
C THR A 36 2.98 2.88 -32.93
N MET A 37 3.90 3.20 -33.84
CA MET A 37 4.35 2.31 -34.92
C MET A 37 5.81 2.52 -35.28
N THR A 38 6.44 1.57 -35.97
CA THR A 38 7.78 1.81 -36.54
C THR A 38 7.69 2.59 -37.85
N VAL A 39 8.75 3.31 -38.20
CA VAL A 39 8.85 4.00 -39.50
C VAL A 39 8.70 3.04 -40.68
N GLN A 40 9.23 1.81 -40.55
CA GLN A 40 9.05 0.75 -41.53
C GLN A 40 7.57 0.38 -41.71
N TYR A 41 6.85 0.15 -40.61
CA TYR A 41 5.43 -0.18 -40.66
C TYR A 41 4.61 0.94 -41.30
N LEU A 42 4.91 2.20 -40.96
CA LEU A 42 4.27 3.36 -41.60
C LEU A 42 4.52 3.39 -43.11
N ALA A 43 5.73 3.08 -43.56
CA ALA A 43 6.07 3.02 -44.99
C ALA A 43 5.30 1.91 -45.74
N GLU A 44 5.18 0.74 -45.13
CA GLU A 44 4.40 -0.39 -45.65
C GLU A 44 2.90 -0.05 -45.77
N VAL A 45 2.32 0.55 -44.72
CA VAL A 45 0.90 0.94 -44.71
C VAL A 45 0.61 2.05 -45.72
N LEU A 46 1.53 2.99 -45.93
CA LEU A 46 1.41 4.06 -46.92
C LEU A 46 1.78 3.62 -48.34
N ASN A 47 2.28 2.40 -48.52
CA ASN A 47 2.81 1.88 -49.78
C ASN A 47 3.88 2.81 -50.40
N GLN A 48 4.76 3.34 -49.54
CA GLN A 48 5.86 4.26 -49.88
C GLN A 48 7.20 3.64 -49.49
N SER A 49 8.29 4.13 -50.08
CA SER A 49 9.62 3.69 -49.66
C SER A 49 9.94 4.22 -48.26
N ALA A 50 10.58 3.41 -47.42
CA ALA A 50 11.00 3.83 -46.08
C ALA A 50 11.89 5.09 -46.11
N ILE A 51 12.67 5.25 -47.17
CA ILE A 51 13.53 6.42 -47.40
C ILE A 51 12.68 7.69 -47.57
N ASP A 52 11.55 7.63 -48.28
CA ASP A 52 10.71 8.80 -48.54
C ASP A 52 9.93 9.22 -47.29
N VAL A 53 9.51 8.26 -46.47
CA VAL A 53 8.93 8.52 -45.14
C VAL A 53 9.95 9.20 -44.21
N ILE A 54 11.20 8.70 -44.17
CA ILE A 54 12.27 9.30 -43.37
C ILE A 54 12.59 10.72 -43.86
N LYS A 55 12.65 10.97 -45.17
CA LYS A 55 12.84 12.32 -45.72
C LYS A 55 11.74 13.28 -45.29
N GLN A 56 10.50 12.79 -45.24
CA GLN A 56 9.36 13.61 -44.83
C GLN A 56 9.36 13.91 -43.33
N LEU A 57 9.82 12.97 -42.50
CA LEU A 57 10.05 13.21 -41.06
C LEU A 57 11.17 14.24 -40.84
N MET A 58 12.28 14.15 -41.59
CA MET A 58 13.37 15.12 -41.52
C MET A 58 12.93 16.54 -41.91
N ARG A 59 12.05 16.68 -42.91
CA ARG A 59 11.47 17.98 -43.30
C ARG A 59 10.62 18.61 -42.20
N ASN A 60 10.06 17.80 -41.31
CA ASN A 60 9.30 18.23 -40.13
C ASN A 60 10.18 18.30 -38.86
N GLY A 61 11.52 18.24 -38.99
CA GLY A 61 12.45 18.39 -37.88
C GLY A 61 12.69 17.14 -37.03
N ILE A 62 12.18 15.98 -37.44
CA ILE A 62 12.28 14.73 -36.69
C ILE A 62 13.29 13.81 -37.37
N MET A 63 14.44 13.56 -36.71
CA MET A 63 15.40 12.56 -37.16
C MET A 63 14.98 11.17 -36.67
N ALA A 64 14.64 10.28 -37.61
CA ALA A 64 14.23 8.92 -37.30
C ALA A 64 14.93 7.88 -38.20
N ASN A 65 15.25 6.71 -37.64
CA ASN A 65 15.73 5.56 -38.41
C ASN A 65 14.58 4.58 -38.73
N MET A 66 14.83 3.59 -39.59
CA MET A 66 13.80 2.66 -40.09
C MET A 66 13.07 1.87 -38.99
N ASN A 67 13.78 1.50 -37.91
CA ASN A 67 13.25 0.67 -36.82
C ASN A 67 12.74 1.50 -35.63
N GLN A 68 12.82 2.83 -35.71
CA GLN A 68 12.42 3.72 -34.64
C GLN A 68 10.90 3.75 -34.50
N VAL A 69 10.45 3.67 -33.24
CA VAL A 69 9.03 3.81 -32.90
C VAL A 69 8.66 5.30 -32.90
N ILE A 70 7.62 5.63 -33.64
CA ILE A 70 7.02 6.96 -33.76
C ILE A 70 5.56 6.90 -33.30
N ASP A 71 5.08 7.99 -32.72
CA ASP A 71 3.69 8.11 -32.29
C ASP A 71 2.75 8.46 -33.46
N TYR A 72 1.45 8.37 -33.21
CA TYR A 72 0.42 8.74 -34.18
C TYR A 72 0.49 10.21 -34.61
N GLN A 73 0.88 11.13 -33.72
CA GLN A 73 0.94 12.56 -34.03
C GLN A 73 2.01 12.84 -35.08
N VAL A 74 3.19 12.24 -34.90
CA VAL A 74 4.34 12.27 -35.81
C VAL A 74 4.00 11.56 -37.12
N ALA A 75 3.35 10.39 -37.06
CA ALA A 75 2.89 9.69 -38.25
C ALA A 75 1.89 10.56 -39.07
N THR A 76 1.02 11.30 -38.38
CA THR A 76 0.01 12.17 -39.00
C THR A 76 0.65 13.35 -39.75
N LEU A 77 1.79 13.87 -39.29
CA LEU A 77 2.53 14.90 -40.04
C LEU A 77 2.98 14.40 -41.42
N VAL A 78 3.40 13.14 -41.51
CA VAL A 78 3.82 12.51 -42.77
C VAL A 78 2.62 12.22 -43.67
N THR A 79 1.55 11.64 -43.13
CA THR A 79 0.36 11.28 -43.91
C THR A 79 -0.40 12.51 -44.42
N THR A 80 -0.45 13.58 -43.64
CA THR A 80 -1.07 14.86 -44.03
C THR A 80 -0.33 15.47 -45.23
N ALA A 81 1.00 15.42 -45.24
CA ALA A 81 1.79 15.90 -46.38
C ALA A 81 1.60 15.06 -47.65
N LEU A 82 1.15 13.81 -47.52
CA LEU A 82 0.80 12.91 -48.63
C LEU A 82 -0.69 13.00 -49.02
N GLY A 83 -1.47 13.87 -48.36
CA GLY A 83 -2.90 14.06 -48.64
C GLY A 83 -3.81 12.94 -48.11
N ILE A 84 -3.32 12.11 -47.18
CA ILE A 84 -4.05 10.97 -46.61
C ILE A 84 -4.61 11.37 -45.24
N ARG A 85 -5.94 11.34 -45.09
CA ARG A 85 -6.58 11.51 -43.78
C ARG A 85 -6.40 10.23 -42.97
N THR A 86 -5.85 10.37 -41.76
CA THR A 86 -5.66 9.27 -40.82
C THR A 86 -6.66 9.38 -39.68
N SER A 87 -7.07 8.25 -39.12
CA SER A 87 -7.77 8.18 -37.83
C SER A 87 -6.97 7.29 -36.91
N ILE A 88 -6.94 7.64 -35.61
CA ILE A 88 -6.35 6.79 -34.59
C ILE A 88 -7.11 5.46 -34.62
N ALA A 89 -6.39 4.34 -34.76
CA ALA A 89 -6.95 3.06 -34.39
C ALA A 89 -7.39 3.19 -32.94
N PRO A 90 -8.67 2.91 -32.59
CA PRO A 90 -9.04 2.86 -31.19
C PRO A 90 -7.95 2.04 -30.50
N GLU A 91 -7.36 2.58 -29.43
CA GLU A 91 -6.39 1.82 -28.67
C GLU A 91 -6.99 0.43 -28.49
N PRO A 92 -6.21 -0.65 -28.64
CA PRO A 92 -6.58 -1.83 -27.92
C PRO A 92 -6.57 -1.37 -26.46
N ALA A 93 -7.74 -0.93 -25.96
CA ALA A 93 -8.10 -1.06 -24.57
C ALA A 93 -7.50 -2.38 -24.18
N ALA A 94 -6.51 -2.29 -23.28
CA ALA A 94 -5.58 -3.34 -22.89
C ALA A 94 -6.11 -4.68 -23.33
N ALA A 95 -5.40 -5.40 -24.20
CA ALA A 95 -5.77 -6.73 -24.66
C ALA A 95 -6.11 -7.64 -23.47
N ALA A 96 -7.35 -7.50 -22.98
CA ALA A 96 -8.18 -8.50 -22.41
C ALA A 96 -8.21 -9.52 -23.52
N SER A 97 -7.49 -10.59 -23.25
CA SER A 97 -7.42 -11.81 -24.05
C SER A 97 -8.79 -12.11 -24.65
N ARG A 98 -9.03 -11.67 -25.89
CA ARG A 98 -10.13 -12.11 -26.75
C ARG A 98 -9.59 -13.06 -27.81
N THR A 99 -8.92 -14.08 -27.30
CA THR A 99 -8.59 -15.37 -27.91
C THR A 99 -8.41 -16.32 -26.73
N ALA A 100 -9.42 -16.99 -26.17
CA ALA A 100 -10.62 -17.53 -26.77
C ALA A 100 -11.83 -17.44 -25.82
N THR A 101 -12.56 -16.32 -25.88
CA THR A 101 -14.00 -16.34 -25.65
C THR A 101 -14.66 -16.23 -27.02
N ALA A 102 -14.62 -17.35 -27.75
CA ALA A 102 -15.86 -17.82 -28.33
C ALA A 102 -16.70 -18.30 -27.15
N SER A 103 -17.19 -17.36 -26.33
CA SER A 103 -18.39 -17.57 -25.57
C SER A 103 -19.45 -17.76 -26.64
N GLN A 104 -19.66 -19.03 -27.00
CA GLN A 104 -21.01 -19.50 -27.24
C GLN A 104 -21.89 -18.72 -26.26
N GLU A 105 -22.88 -18.01 -26.78
CA GLU A 105 -24.06 -17.61 -26.01
C GLU A 105 -24.30 -18.75 -25.03
N GLU A 106 -24.00 -18.50 -23.76
CA GLU A 106 -23.91 -19.56 -22.77
C GLU A 106 -25.26 -20.25 -22.80
N ALA A 107 -25.28 -21.56 -23.02
CA ALA A 107 -26.50 -22.29 -22.76
C ALA A 107 -26.76 -22.06 -21.28
N GLU A 108 -27.73 -21.19 -20.96
CA GLU A 108 -28.23 -20.90 -19.61
C GLU A 108 -28.49 -22.19 -18.82
N GLU A 109 -28.65 -23.32 -19.53
CA GLU A 109 -28.77 -24.69 -19.01
C GLU A 109 -27.61 -25.18 -18.12
N ASN A 110 -26.37 -24.69 -18.27
CA ASN A 110 -25.21 -25.18 -17.49
C ASN A 110 -24.85 -24.30 -16.27
N LEU A 111 -25.62 -23.25 -16.02
CA LEU A 111 -25.44 -22.38 -14.86
C LEU A 111 -26.14 -23.00 -13.63
N VAL A 112 -25.37 -23.27 -12.59
CA VAL A 112 -25.86 -23.83 -11.32
C VAL A 112 -25.78 -22.75 -10.25
N SER A 113 -26.73 -22.77 -9.31
CA SER A 113 -26.69 -21.93 -8.12
C SER A 113 -25.41 -22.20 -7.32
N ARG A 114 -24.73 -21.14 -6.88
CA ARG A 114 -23.51 -21.23 -6.08
C ARG A 114 -23.67 -20.52 -4.73
N PRO A 115 -22.94 -20.93 -3.68
CA PRO A 115 -22.99 -20.25 -2.40
C PRO A 115 -22.55 -18.78 -2.51
N PRO A 116 -23.24 -17.84 -1.84
CA PRO A 116 -22.81 -16.46 -1.78
C PRO A 116 -21.50 -16.33 -1.00
N VAL A 117 -20.61 -15.48 -1.50
CA VAL A 117 -19.39 -15.11 -0.81
C VAL A 117 -19.61 -13.77 -0.11
N VAL A 118 -19.60 -13.79 1.22
CA VAL A 118 -19.91 -12.65 2.09
C VAL A 118 -18.66 -12.14 2.77
N VAL A 119 -18.33 -10.87 2.62
CA VAL A 119 -17.25 -10.23 3.39
C VAL A 119 -17.81 -9.48 4.58
N VAL A 120 -17.15 -9.57 5.74
CA VAL A 120 -17.53 -8.78 6.91
C VAL A 120 -16.57 -7.62 7.10
N LEU A 121 -17.14 -6.42 7.08
CA LEU A 121 -16.44 -5.13 7.14
C LEU A 121 -16.92 -4.30 8.34
N GLY A 122 -16.14 -3.30 8.74
CA GLY A 122 -16.49 -2.40 9.85
C GLY A 122 -15.28 -1.94 10.66
N HIS A 123 -15.52 -1.07 11.64
CA HIS A 123 -14.48 -0.52 12.52
C HIS A 123 -13.94 -1.58 13.51
N VAL A 124 -12.73 -1.33 14.04
CA VAL A 124 -12.18 -2.09 15.17
C VAL A 124 -13.16 -2.05 16.35
N ASP A 125 -13.25 -3.14 17.12
CA ASP A 125 -14.13 -3.28 18.29
C ASP A 125 -15.65 -3.17 18.06
N HIS A 126 -16.10 -3.11 16.80
CA HIS A 126 -17.52 -3.25 16.47
C HIS A 126 -18.03 -4.70 16.54
N GLY A 127 -17.18 -5.65 16.94
CA GLY A 127 -17.55 -7.05 17.15
C GLY A 127 -17.69 -7.89 15.88
N LYS A 128 -16.94 -7.57 14.81
CA LYS A 128 -16.86 -8.41 13.59
C LYS A 128 -16.41 -9.83 13.90
N THR A 129 -15.25 -9.96 14.56
CA THR A 129 -14.69 -11.26 14.97
C THR A 129 -15.66 -11.97 15.90
N SER A 130 -16.28 -11.26 16.85
CA SER A 130 -17.28 -11.87 17.74
C SER A 130 -18.53 -12.37 17.00
N LEU A 131 -18.99 -11.64 15.98
CA LEU A 131 -20.12 -12.05 15.15
C LEU A 131 -19.77 -13.30 14.36
N LEU A 132 -18.59 -13.32 13.74
CA LEU A 132 -18.09 -14.47 13.00
C LEU A 132 -17.80 -15.66 13.90
N ASP A 133 -17.25 -15.42 15.08
CA ASP A 133 -17.03 -16.45 16.10
C ASP A 133 -18.34 -17.02 16.61
N TYR A 134 -19.40 -16.21 16.78
CA TYR A 134 -20.72 -16.75 17.12
C TYR A 134 -21.24 -17.67 16.01
N ILE A 135 -21.15 -17.22 14.75
CA ILE A 135 -21.55 -18.00 13.58
C ILE A 135 -20.71 -19.30 13.47
N LYS A 136 -19.39 -19.22 13.70
CA LYS A 136 -18.42 -20.34 13.69
C LYS A 136 -18.59 -21.30 14.89
N SER A 137 -18.83 -20.78 16.09
CA SER A 137 -18.86 -21.52 17.37
C SER A 137 -20.08 -22.42 17.54
N SER A 138 -21.01 -22.37 16.59
CA SER A 138 -21.91 -23.50 16.34
C SER A 138 -21.16 -24.81 16.02
N ARG A 139 -19.84 -24.80 15.69
CA ARG A 139 -19.04 -26.03 15.52
C ARG A 139 -17.52 -26.05 15.75
N VAL A 140 -16.70 -24.99 15.76
CA VAL A 140 -15.25 -25.10 16.13
C VAL A 140 -14.73 -23.76 16.67
N ALA A 141 -13.96 -23.76 17.76
CA ALA A 141 -13.35 -22.55 18.34
C ALA A 141 -11.82 -22.61 18.28
N ASP A 142 -11.22 -21.82 17.40
CA ASP A 142 -9.80 -21.44 17.48
C ASP A 142 -9.72 -20.04 18.07
N ARG A 143 -9.11 -19.90 19.25
CA ARG A 143 -8.92 -18.59 19.90
C ARG A 143 -7.75 -17.86 19.24
N GLU A 144 -8.03 -16.81 18.47
CA GLU A 144 -7.01 -15.88 17.97
C GLU A 144 -6.32 -15.14 19.11
N VAL A 145 -4.99 -14.99 19.04
CA VAL A 145 -4.21 -14.30 20.06
C VAL A 145 -4.49 -12.80 20.03
N GLY A 146 -4.76 -12.21 21.20
CA GLY A 146 -5.08 -10.78 21.33
C GLY A 146 -6.53 -10.41 21.02
N GLY A 147 -7.39 -11.38 20.65
CA GLY A 147 -8.83 -11.15 20.44
C GLY A 147 -9.17 -10.32 19.19
N ILE A 148 -8.25 -10.23 18.22
CA ILE A 148 -8.44 -9.50 16.96
C ILE A 148 -8.10 -10.38 15.75
N THR A 149 -8.84 -10.19 14.66
CA THR A 149 -8.55 -10.84 13.38
C THR A 149 -7.44 -10.12 12.64
N GLN A 150 -6.35 -10.84 12.38
CA GLN A 150 -5.14 -10.31 11.72
C GLN A 150 -4.86 -10.94 10.34
N HIS A 151 -5.51 -12.07 10.04
CA HIS A 151 -5.41 -12.76 8.75
C HIS A 151 -6.76 -12.79 8.06
N ILE A 152 -6.77 -12.83 6.72
CA ILE A 152 -8.01 -13.10 6.00
C ILE A 152 -8.34 -14.59 6.07
N GLY A 153 -9.45 -14.93 6.71
CA GLY A 153 -9.97 -16.29 6.80
C GLY A 153 -11.12 -16.48 5.83
N ALA A 154 -11.23 -17.67 5.24
CA ALA A 154 -12.38 -18.06 4.43
C ALA A 154 -12.96 -19.36 4.99
N TYR A 155 -14.26 -19.38 5.27
CA TYR A 155 -14.93 -20.54 5.85
C TYR A 155 -16.39 -20.63 5.40
N GLN A 156 -16.99 -21.81 5.51
CA GLN A 156 -18.35 -22.05 5.01
C GLN A 156 -19.30 -22.49 6.13
N VAL A 157 -20.48 -21.88 6.14
CA VAL A 157 -21.55 -22.11 7.11
C VAL A 157 -22.77 -22.62 6.36
N GLU A 158 -23.44 -23.65 6.86
CA GLU A 158 -24.72 -24.11 6.30
C GLU A 158 -25.88 -23.41 7.03
N VAL A 159 -26.76 -22.78 6.26
CA VAL A 159 -28.01 -22.15 6.70
C VAL A 159 -29.13 -22.80 5.90
N ASP A 160 -30.06 -23.48 6.58
CA ASP A 160 -31.21 -24.18 5.95
C ASP A 160 -30.87 -25.13 4.79
N GLY A 161 -29.65 -25.70 4.80
CA GLY A 161 -29.14 -26.61 3.78
C GLY A 161 -28.42 -25.91 2.62
N ASN A 162 -28.36 -24.57 2.62
CA ASN A 162 -27.62 -23.77 1.66
C ASN A 162 -26.30 -23.27 2.29
N PRO A 163 -25.15 -23.48 1.63
CA PRO A 163 -23.88 -22.98 2.14
C PRO A 163 -23.72 -21.48 1.90
N ILE A 164 -23.14 -20.77 2.86
CA ILE A 164 -22.70 -19.38 2.78
C ILE A 164 -21.21 -19.33 3.09
N THR A 165 -20.43 -18.71 2.21
CA THR A 165 -18.98 -18.58 2.38
C THR A 165 -18.65 -17.22 2.97
N PHE A 166 -18.04 -17.19 4.14
CA PHE A 166 -17.63 -15.96 4.81
C PHE A 166 -16.14 -15.67 4.59
N LEU A 167 -15.82 -14.44 4.22
CA LEU A 167 -14.49 -13.87 4.24
C LEU A 167 -14.34 -12.94 5.45
N ASP A 168 -13.54 -13.39 6.40
CA ASP A 168 -13.20 -12.65 7.62
C ASP A 168 -12.06 -11.68 7.31
N THR A 169 -12.31 -10.37 7.30
CA THR A 169 -11.28 -9.37 7.00
C THR A 169 -10.85 -8.59 8.24
N PRO A 170 -9.54 -8.34 8.43
CA PRO A 170 -9.05 -7.50 9.52
C PRO A 170 -9.65 -6.08 9.48
N GLY A 171 -10.06 -5.59 10.65
CA GLY A 171 -10.68 -4.26 10.80
C GLY A 171 -9.72 -3.07 10.79
N HIS A 172 -8.44 -3.29 11.05
CA HIS A 172 -7.47 -2.21 11.27
C HIS A 172 -7.11 -1.50 9.96
N ALA A 173 -6.97 -0.16 10.02
CA ALA A 173 -6.51 0.70 8.92
C ALA A 173 -5.24 0.20 8.17
N ALA A 174 -4.35 -0.55 8.83
CA ALA A 174 -3.17 -1.17 8.21
C ALA A 174 -3.53 -2.13 7.06
N PHE A 175 -4.72 -2.72 7.10
CA PHE A 175 -5.19 -3.77 6.19
C PHE A 175 -6.13 -3.26 5.08
N THR A 176 -6.03 -1.97 4.74
CA THR A 176 -6.87 -1.34 3.69
C THR A 176 -6.80 -2.09 2.35
N ALA A 177 -5.61 -2.53 1.94
CA ALA A 177 -5.42 -3.32 0.72
C ALA A 177 -6.18 -4.66 0.78
N ILE A 178 -6.19 -5.32 1.96
CA ILE A 178 -6.89 -6.59 2.15
C ILE A 178 -8.41 -6.41 2.06
N ARG A 179 -8.95 -5.32 2.62
CA ARG A 179 -10.39 -4.99 2.50
C ARG A 179 -10.80 -4.70 1.07
N ALA A 180 -10.00 -3.93 0.33
CA ALA A 180 -10.26 -3.66 -1.08
C ALA A 180 -10.22 -4.93 -1.93
N ARG A 181 -9.36 -5.92 -1.57
CA ARG A 181 -9.35 -7.24 -2.19
C ARG A 181 -10.62 -8.02 -1.84
N GLY A 182 -10.94 -8.16 -0.55
CA GLY A 182 -12.14 -8.87 -0.09
C GLY A 182 -13.42 -8.36 -0.77
N ALA A 183 -13.60 -7.04 -0.83
CA ALA A 183 -14.75 -6.42 -1.49
C ALA A 183 -14.86 -6.73 -2.99
N ARG A 184 -13.78 -7.05 -3.71
CA ARG A 184 -13.85 -7.35 -5.15
C ARG A 184 -14.17 -8.80 -5.49
N VAL A 185 -13.97 -9.70 -4.52
CA VAL A 185 -14.14 -11.15 -4.71
C VAL A 185 -15.45 -11.63 -4.05
N THR A 186 -16.21 -10.70 -3.46
CA THR A 186 -17.43 -11.02 -2.71
C THR A 186 -18.66 -10.59 -3.45
N ASP A 187 -19.73 -11.34 -3.20
CA ASP A 187 -21.05 -11.12 -3.78
C ASP A 187 -21.86 -10.18 -2.86
N ILE A 188 -21.60 -10.20 -1.55
CA ILE A 188 -22.30 -9.38 -0.54
C ILE A 188 -21.30 -8.87 0.51
N ALA A 189 -21.49 -7.64 0.98
CA ALA A 189 -20.72 -7.06 2.07
C ALA A 189 -21.59 -6.82 3.31
N VAL A 190 -21.24 -7.44 4.44
CA VAL A 190 -21.85 -7.17 5.75
C VAL A 190 -21.09 -6.05 6.44
N LEU A 191 -21.73 -4.91 6.64
CA LEU A 191 -21.18 -3.79 7.39
C LEU A 191 -21.61 -3.89 8.86
N VAL A 192 -20.66 -4.20 9.75
CA VAL A 192 -20.89 -4.27 11.19
C VAL A 192 -20.67 -2.91 11.84
N VAL A 193 -21.73 -2.36 12.42
CA VAL A 193 -21.72 -1.07 13.11
C VAL A 193 -22.21 -1.26 14.53
N ALA A 194 -21.42 -0.85 15.53
CA ALA A 194 -21.84 -0.97 16.92
C ALA A 194 -22.89 0.12 17.26
N ALA A 195 -23.95 -0.27 17.95
CA ALA A 195 -25.08 0.61 18.28
C ALA A 195 -24.74 1.70 19.31
N ASP A 196 -23.69 1.50 20.11
CA ASP A 196 -23.16 2.45 21.09
C ASP A 196 -22.25 3.52 20.43
N ASP A 197 -21.38 3.07 19.52
CA ASP A 197 -20.38 3.92 18.86
C ASP A 197 -20.94 4.69 17.64
N GLY A 198 -21.65 3.98 16.76
CA GLY A 198 -22.11 4.50 15.47
C GLY A 198 -21.07 4.42 14.35
N ILE A 199 -21.24 5.24 13.31
CA ILE A 199 -20.31 5.26 12.16
C ILE A 199 -18.99 5.93 12.55
N MET A 200 -17.90 5.20 12.34
CA MET A 200 -16.51 5.64 12.58
C MET A 200 -15.74 5.78 11.25
N PRO A 201 -14.56 6.43 11.22
CA PRO A 201 -13.80 6.64 9.99
C PRO A 201 -13.50 5.36 9.19
N GLN A 202 -13.20 4.24 9.85
CA GLN A 202 -12.96 2.96 9.17
C GLN A 202 -14.25 2.34 8.61
N THR A 203 -15.41 2.63 9.21
CA THR A 203 -16.72 2.27 8.66
C THR A 203 -16.97 3.03 7.36
N LEU A 204 -16.65 4.33 7.33
CA LEU A 204 -16.70 5.16 6.12
C LEU A 204 -15.78 4.60 5.00
N GLU A 205 -14.56 4.22 5.34
CA GLU A 205 -13.65 3.55 4.39
C GLU A 205 -14.25 2.25 3.85
N ALA A 206 -14.83 1.41 4.72
CA ALA A 206 -15.48 0.18 4.31
C ALA A 206 -16.67 0.42 3.36
N ILE A 207 -17.51 1.41 3.65
CA ILE A 207 -18.63 1.81 2.78
C ILE A 207 -18.11 2.21 1.40
N ASN A 208 -17.06 3.04 1.36
CA ASN A 208 -16.47 3.48 0.10
C ASN A 208 -15.88 2.32 -0.72
N HIS A 209 -15.25 1.34 -0.06
CA HIS A 209 -14.74 0.15 -0.75
C HIS A 209 -15.85 -0.73 -1.33
N ALA A 210 -16.93 -0.96 -0.58
CA ALA A 210 -18.07 -1.73 -1.04
C ALA A 210 -18.79 -1.04 -2.20
N LYS A 211 -19.05 0.28 -2.08
CA LYS A 211 -19.62 1.09 -3.17
C LYS A 211 -18.74 1.08 -4.44
N ALA A 212 -17.42 1.24 -4.28
CA ALA A 212 -16.49 1.23 -5.42
C ALA A 212 -16.35 -0.15 -6.07
N ALA A 213 -16.67 -1.22 -5.35
CA ALA A 213 -16.71 -2.59 -5.87
C ALA A 213 -18.10 -2.99 -6.40
N GLU A 214 -19.10 -2.09 -6.31
CA GLU A 214 -20.50 -2.35 -6.69
C GLU A 214 -21.11 -3.56 -5.98
N VAL A 215 -20.67 -3.83 -4.74
CA VAL A 215 -21.16 -4.96 -3.94
C VAL A 215 -22.35 -4.53 -3.08
N PRO A 216 -23.48 -5.27 -3.11
CA PRO A 216 -24.62 -5.08 -2.21
C PRO A 216 -24.19 -5.06 -0.73
N ILE A 217 -24.68 -4.07 0.02
CA ILE A 217 -24.35 -3.90 1.44
C ILE A 217 -25.53 -4.31 2.31
N VAL A 218 -25.29 -5.20 3.26
CA VAL A 218 -26.20 -5.53 4.37
C VAL A 218 -25.61 -4.98 5.65
N VAL A 219 -26.39 -4.28 6.47
CA VAL A 219 -25.90 -3.66 7.71
C VAL A 219 -26.29 -4.51 8.91
N ALA A 220 -25.30 -4.91 9.71
CA ALA A 220 -25.49 -5.56 11.00
C ALA A 220 -25.23 -4.53 12.13
N ILE A 221 -26.29 -4.07 12.77
CA ILE A 221 -26.21 -3.14 13.92
C ILE A 221 -25.95 -3.98 15.18
N ASN A 222 -24.70 -4.02 15.64
CA ASN A 222 -24.22 -4.91 16.69
C ASN A 222 -24.28 -4.28 18.10
N LYS A 223 -24.04 -5.09 19.13
CA LYS A 223 -24.03 -4.73 20.57
C LYS A 223 -25.39 -4.26 21.10
N MET A 224 -26.49 -4.83 20.59
CA MET A 224 -27.84 -4.55 21.08
C MET A 224 -28.09 -4.98 22.54
N ASP A 225 -27.19 -5.78 23.12
CA ASP A 225 -27.22 -6.16 24.53
C ASP A 225 -26.80 -5.04 25.50
N LEU A 226 -26.20 -3.95 24.98
CA LEU A 226 -25.73 -2.84 25.81
C LEU A 226 -26.86 -1.84 26.09
N PRO A 227 -26.96 -1.29 27.32
CA PRO A 227 -27.99 -0.31 27.67
C PRO A 227 -27.85 1.03 26.92
N GLY A 228 -26.68 1.29 26.33
CA GLY A 228 -26.41 2.48 25.50
C GLY A 228 -26.64 2.27 24.00
N ALA A 229 -27.18 1.12 23.58
CA ALA A 229 -27.44 0.83 22.18
C ALA A 229 -28.54 1.75 21.61
N ASP A 230 -28.22 2.47 20.53
CA ASP A 230 -29.15 3.35 19.81
C ASP A 230 -29.14 3.03 18.31
N PRO A 231 -29.95 2.07 17.84
CA PRO A 231 -30.00 1.67 16.43
C PRO A 231 -30.54 2.81 15.53
N GLU A 232 -31.43 3.66 16.04
CA GLU A 232 -32.00 4.77 15.27
C GLU A 232 -30.95 5.85 14.96
N ARG A 233 -30.01 6.09 15.90
CA ARG A 233 -28.85 6.94 15.63
C ARG A 233 -27.99 6.36 14.50
N VAL A 234 -27.75 5.05 14.49
CA VAL A 234 -26.95 4.40 13.43
C VAL A 234 -27.66 4.53 12.07
N LYS A 235 -28.96 4.25 11.99
CA LYS A 235 -29.76 4.40 10.75
C LYS A 235 -29.71 5.82 10.18
N ARG A 236 -29.82 6.84 11.05
CA ARG A 236 -29.67 8.24 10.63
C ARG A 236 -28.28 8.53 10.04
N GLN A 237 -27.22 8.04 10.69
CA GLN A 237 -25.85 8.22 10.20
C GLN A 237 -25.62 7.47 8.87
N LEU A 238 -26.22 6.29 8.67
CA LEU A 238 -26.14 5.57 7.39
C LEU A 238 -26.78 6.37 6.27
N SER A 239 -27.96 6.95 6.52
CA SER A 239 -28.64 7.82 5.56
C SER A 239 -27.81 9.05 5.17
N GLU A 240 -27.10 9.67 6.12
CA GLU A 240 -26.15 10.77 5.85
C GLU A 240 -24.98 10.35 4.95
N ASN A 241 -24.66 9.05 4.90
CA ASN A 241 -23.63 8.46 4.05
C ASN A 241 -24.20 7.80 2.78
N GLU A 242 -25.41 8.19 2.39
CA GLU A 242 -26.14 7.70 1.20
C GLU A 242 -26.43 6.20 1.25
N LEU A 243 -26.57 5.62 2.45
CA LEU A 243 -27.07 4.27 2.66
C LEU A 243 -28.45 4.37 3.31
N LEU A 244 -29.49 4.39 2.49
CA LEU A 244 -30.86 4.48 2.99
C LEU A 244 -31.36 3.07 3.37
N VAL A 245 -31.75 2.91 4.63
CA VAL A 245 -32.26 1.64 5.14
C VAL A 245 -33.70 1.37 4.68
N GLU A 246 -34.07 0.09 4.58
CA GLU A 246 -35.40 -0.35 4.13
C GLU A 246 -36.56 0.25 4.94
N ASP A 247 -36.39 0.37 6.27
CA ASP A 247 -37.39 0.99 7.16
C ASP A 247 -37.79 2.40 6.72
N TRP A 248 -36.91 3.11 6.02
CA TRP A 248 -37.08 4.48 5.57
C TRP A 248 -37.32 4.55 4.05
N GLY A 249 -37.66 3.42 3.43
CA GLY A 249 -37.95 3.32 2.00
C GLY A 249 -36.71 3.20 1.11
N GLY A 250 -35.57 2.80 1.68
CA GLY A 250 -34.37 2.48 0.92
C GLY A 250 -34.25 1.00 0.56
N ASP A 251 -33.05 0.64 0.14
CA ASP A 251 -32.65 -0.64 -0.46
C ASP A 251 -31.59 -1.36 0.38
N ILE A 252 -31.11 -0.74 1.46
CA ILE A 252 -30.15 -1.35 2.38
C ILE A 252 -30.88 -2.09 3.50
N VAL A 253 -30.71 -3.41 3.52
CA VAL A 253 -31.19 -4.27 4.62
C VAL A 253 -30.41 -3.94 5.89
N SER A 254 -31.11 -3.66 6.99
CA SER A 254 -30.50 -3.43 8.30
C SER A 254 -31.05 -4.40 9.35
N VAL A 255 -30.17 -5.18 9.98
CA VAL A 255 -30.54 -6.16 11.00
C VAL A 255 -29.88 -5.80 12.33
N ASN A 256 -30.69 -5.77 13.39
CA ASN A 256 -30.20 -5.56 14.75
C ASN A 256 -29.70 -6.88 15.33
N VAL A 257 -28.44 -6.91 15.78
CA VAL A 257 -27.78 -8.14 16.26
C VAL A 257 -27.04 -7.92 17.58
N SER A 258 -26.87 -9.01 18.32
CA SER A 258 -25.91 -9.07 19.44
C SER A 258 -25.01 -10.28 19.27
N ALA A 259 -23.76 -10.03 18.85
CA ALA A 259 -22.73 -11.05 18.72
C ALA A 259 -22.43 -11.80 20.04
N ARG A 260 -22.80 -11.22 21.19
CA ARG A 260 -22.59 -11.83 22.51
C ARG A 260 -23.71 -12.78 22.90
N THR A 261 -24.97 -12.39 22.67
CA THR A 261 -26.14 -13.18 23.10
C THR A 261 -26.63 -14.12 22.00
N GLY A 262 -26.36 -13.78 20.73
CA GLY A 262 -26.87 -14.49 19.55
C GLY A 262 -28.14 -13.89 18.96
N GLU A 263 -28.72 -12.87 19.59
CA GLU A 263 -29.95 -12.24 19.13
C GLU A 263 -29.77 -11.66 17.71
N GLY A 264 -30.74 -11.91 16.83
CA GLY A 264 -30.78 -11.40 15.45
C GLY A 264 -29.80 -12.02 14.46
N ILE A 265 -28.95 -12.97 14.87
CA ILE A 265 -27.97 -13.59 13.96
C ILE A 265 -28.64 -14.51 12.93
N ASN A 266 -29.68 -15.25 13.32
CA ASN A 266 -30.45 -16.05 12.36
C ASN A 266 -31.14 -15.16 11.33
N ASP A 267 -31.79 -14.08 11.79
CA ASP A 267 -32.41 -13.08 10.90
C ASP A 267 -31.38 -12.48 9.93
N LEU A 268 -30.14 -12.23 10.39
CA LEU A 268 -29.06 -11.76 9.52
C LEU A 268 -28.71 -12.79 8.44
N LEU A 269 -28.62 -14.08 8.79
CA LEU A 269 -28.31 -15.16 7.86
C LEU A 269 -29.43 -15.37 6.83
N GLU A 270 -30.69 -15.34 7.26
CA GLU A 270 -31.87 -15.42 6.37
C GLU A 270 -31.91 -14.24 5.39
N ASN A 271 -31.60 -13.03 5.86
CA ASN A 271 -31.52 -11.86 4.98
C ASN A 271 -30.36 -11.94 3.98
N LEU A 272 -29.22 -12.51 4.38
CA LEU A 272 -28.11 -12.73 3.45
C LEU A 272 -28.46 -13.72 2.35
N GLU A 273 -29.20 -14.77 2.70
CA GLU A 273 -29.72 -15.73 1.73
C GLU A 273 -30.72 -15.07 0.77
N LEU A 274 -31.66 -14.29 1.28
CA LEU A 274 -32.62 -13.55 0.45
C LEU A 274 -31.92 -12.60 -0.54
N VAL A 275 -30.91 -11.84 -0.08
CA VAL A 275 -30.12 -10.95 -0.96
C VAL A 275 -29.37 -11.76 -2.02
N ALA A 276 -28.85 -12.94 -1.66
CA ALA A 276 -28.18 -13.83 -2.61
C ALA A 276 -29.14 -14.41 -3.67
N GLU A 277 -30.38 -14.75 -3.28
CA GLU A 277 -31.42 -15.21 -4.21
C GLU A 277 -31.80 -14.12 -5.20
N ILE A 278 -31.98 -12.88 -4.73
CA ILE A 278 -32.29 -11.72 -5.57
C ILE A 278 -31.15 -11.44 -6.55
N ALA A 279 -29.90 -11.64 -6.13
CA ALA A 279 -28.72 -11.47 -6.97
C ALA A 279 -28.53 -12.59 -8.03
N GLU A 280 -29.34 -13.66 -7.98
CA GLU A 280 -29.27 -14.83 -8.86
C GLU A 280 -27.83 -15.37 -9.07
N LEU A 281 -27.11 -15.59 -7.97
CA LEU A 281 -25.70 -16.02 -8.04
C LEU A 281 -25.55 -17.39 -8.70
N LYS A 282 -25.01 -17.40 -9.92
CA LYS A 282 -24.78 -18.58 -10.73
C LYS A 282 -23.30 -18.75 -11.06
N ALA A 283 -22.86 -19.99 -11.23
CA ALA A 283 -21.56 -20.34 -11.79
C ALA A 283 -21.67 -21.63 -12.61
N ASN A 284 -20.67 -21.90 -13.45
CA ASN A 284 -20.61 -23.10 -14.27
C ASN A 284 -19.52 -24.04 -13.73
N PRO A 285 -19.89 -25.15 -13.05
CA PRO A 285 -18.92 -26.10 -12.50
C PRO A 285 -18.11 -26.87 -13.56
N ASP A 286 -18.59 -26.95 -14.81
CA ASP A 286 -17.99 -27.75 -15.88
C ASP A 286 -16.89 -27.00 -16.65
N LYS A 287 -16.72 -25.70 -16.40
CA LYS A 287 -15.64 -24.89 -17.00
C LYS A 287 -14.29 -25.21 -16.37
N GLN A 288 -13.23 -24.74 -17.05
CA GLN A 288 -11.90 -24.68 -16.45
C GLN A 288 -11.93 -23.84 -15.17
N ALA A 289 -11.36 -24.40 -14.10
CA ALA A 289 -11.41 -23.73 -12.81
C ALA A 289 -10.67 -22.40 -12.85
N SER A 290 -11.32 -21.38 -12.32
CA SER A 290 -10.77 -20.06 -12.06
C SER A 290 -11.06 -19.67 -10.62
N GLY A 291 -10.22 -18.81 -10.07
CA GLY A 291 -10.40 -18.35 -8.71
C GLY A 291 -9.49 -17.19 -8.37
N VAL A 292 -9.49 -16.80 -7.10
CA VAL A 292 -8.63 -15.74 -6.57
C VAL A 292 -7.87 -16.26 -5.37
N VAL A 293 -6.59 -15.91 -5.29
CA VAL A 293 -5.76 -16.16 -4.10
C VAL A 293 -6.19 -15.21 -3.00
N ILE A 294 -6.67 -15.76 -1.89
CA ILE A 294 -7.11 -15.01 -0.72
C ILE A 294 -5.90 -14.69 0.16
N GLU A 295 -5.08 -15.69 0.47
CA GLU A 295 -3.88 -15.56 1.30
C GLU A 295 -2.84 -16.60 0.91
N ALA A 296 -1.56 -16.30 1.07
CA ALA A 296 -0.46 -17.22 0.80
C ALA A 296 0.47 -17.35 2.02
N LYS A 297 0.89 -18.57 2.31
CA LYS A 297 1.76 -18.89 3.46
C LYS A 297 2.78 -19.97 3.11
N LEU A 298 3.91 -19.96 3.82
CA LEU A 298 4.95 -20.97 3.64
C LEU A 298 4.91 -21.99 4.78
N ASP A 299 4.39 -23.19 4.49
CA ASP A 299 4.43 -24.30 5.44
C ASP A 299 5.82 -24.97 5.42
N ARG A 300 6.45 -25.07 6.60
CA ARG A 300 7.79 -25.67 6.76
C ARG A 300 7.88 -27.12 6.28
N LYS A 301 6.81 -27.90 6.41
CA LYS A 301 6.77 -29.33 6.05
C LYS A 301 6.18 -29.55 4.67
N ARG A 302 5.20 -28.73 4.27
CA ARG A 302 4.39 -28.97 3.07
C ARG A 302 4.79 -28.08 1.88
N GLY A 303 5.60 -27.04 2.11
CA GLY A 303 6.03 -26.07 1.10
C GLY A 303 5.05 -24.91 0.93
N PRO A 304 5.14 -24.14 -0.17
CA PRO A 304 4.24 -23.03 -0.44
C PRO A 304 2.79 -23.49 -0.53
N SER A 305 1.92 -22.84 0.24
CA SER A 305 0.48 -23.04 0.21
C SER A 305 -0.26 -21.72 0.05
N ALA A 306 -1.46 -21.79 -0.52
CA ALA A 306 -2.32 -20.63 -0.65
C ALA A 306 -3.78 -21.02 -0.45
N THR A 307 -4.50 -20.18 0.29
CA THR A 307 -5.95 -20.25 0.41
C THR A 307 -6.54 -19.56 -0.82
N ILE A 308 -7.39 -20.27 -1.54
CA ILE A 308 -8.04 -19.78 -2.74
C ILE A 308 -9.55 -19.80 -2.59
N LEU A 309 -10.22 -18.93 -3.32
CA LEU A 309 -11.66 -18.96 -3.52
C LEU A 309 -11.93 -19.28 -4.99
N VAL A 310 -12.57 -20.41 -5.25
CA VAL A 310 -12.93 -20.82 -6.62
C VAL A 310 -14.12 -19.97 -7.06
N THR A 311 -14.02 -19.29 -8.19
CA THR A 311 -15.09 -18.42 -8.72
C THR A 311 -15.91 -19.10 -9.79
N ASP A 312 -15.28 -19.92 -10.64
CA ASP A 312 -15.94 -20.60 -11.76
C ASP A 312 -15.20 -21.92 -12.06
N GLY A 313 -15.90 -22.94 -12.56
CA GLY A 313 -15.34 -24.27 -12.80
C GLY A 313 -15.01 -25.07 -11.52
N THR A 314 -14.62 -26.33 -11.70
CA THR A 314 -14.27 -27.23 -10.59
C THR A 314 -12.77 -27.49 -10.55
N LEU A 315 -12.12 -27.13 -9.43
CA LEU A 315 -10.69 -27.39 -9.24
C LEU A 315 -10.47 -28.79 -8.67
N SER A 316 -9.53 -29.55 -9.23
CA SER A 316 -9.22 -30.92 -8.81
C SER A 316 -7.74 -31.15 -8.46
N VAL A 317 -7.47 -32.16 -7.62
CA VAL A 317 -6.10 -32.57 -7.31
C VAL A 317 -5.44 -33.14 -8.58
N GLY A 318 -4.25 -32.62 -8.91
CA GLY A 318 -3.50 -32.98 -10.11
C GLY A 318 -3.52 -31.90 -11.20
N ASP A 319 -4.40 -30.90 -11.07
CA ASP A 319 -4.51 -29.82 -12.04
C ASP A 319 -3.25 -28.94 -12.09
N LEU A 320 -2.93 -28.47 -13.30
CA LEU A 320 -1.90 -27.47 -13.51
C LEU A 320 -2.54 -26.09 -13.33
N ILE A 321 -1.97 -25.31 -12.42
CA ILE A 321 -2.51 -23.99 -12.03
C ILE A 321 -1.47 -22.91 -12.27
N VAL A 322 -1.97 -21.72 -12.61
CA VAL A 322 -1.20 -20.48 -12.71
C VAL A 322 -1.87 -19.44 -11.85
N ALA A 323 -1.13 -18.82 -10.95
CA ALA A 323 -1.54 -17.67 -10.15
C ALA A 323 -0.47 -16.59 -10.26
N GLY A 324 -0.82 -15.40 -10.75
CA GLY A 324 0.15 -14.32 -10.94
C GLY A 324 1.27 -14.69 -11.91
N ALA A 325 2.50 -14.63 -11.41
CA ALA A 325 3.73 -15.05 -12.08
C ALA A 325 4.18 -16.47 -11.71
N VAL A 326 3.40 -17.18 -10.88
CA VAL A 326 3.74 -18.48 -10.34
C VAL A 326 2.88 -19.57 -10.98
N SER A 327 3.52 -20.69 -11.33
CA SER A 327 2.82 -21.91 -11.75
C SER A 327 3.07 -23.05 -10.77
N GLY A 328 2.13 -23.97 -10.68
CA GLY A 328 2.23 -25.16 -9.84
C GLY A 328 1.36 -26.29 -10.35
N ARG A 329 1.49 -27.44 -9.68
CA ARG A 329 0.55 -28.55 -9.83
C ARG A 329 -0.10 -28.80 -8.48
N VAL A 330 -1.42 -28.89 -8.44
CA VAL A 330 -2.16 -29.18 -7.21
C VAL A 330 -1.76 -30.57 -6.70
N ARG A 331 -1.03 -30.61 -5.57
CA ARG A 331 -0.57 -31.86 -4.93
C ARG A 331 -1.57 -32.36 -3.90
N ALA A 332 -2.20 -31.43 -3.19
CA ALA A 332 -3.20 -31.70 -2.18
C ALA A 332 -4.07 -30.45 -2.01
N MET A 333 -5.33 -30.66 -1.63
CA MET A 333 -6.25 -29.60 -1.23
C MET A 333 -6.85 -29.93 0.13
N VAL A 334 -7.12 -28.90 0.92
CA VAL A 334 -7.73 -28.99 2.25
C VAL A 334 -8.88 -27.99 2.32
N ASP A 335 -10.03 -28.40 2.85
CA ASP A 335 -11.16 -27.51 3.09
C ASP A 335 -10.93 -26.59 4.32
N ASP A 336 -11.88 -25.69 4.57
CA ASP A 336 -11.88 -24.78 5.73
C ASP A 336 -11.89 -25.51 7.08
N LYS A 337 -12.32 -26.79 7.11
CA LYS A 337 -12.39 -27.65 8.29
C LYS A 337 -11.14 -28.52 8.46
N GLY A 338 -10.11 -28.32 7.65
CA GLY A 338 -8.86 -29.07 7.73
C GLY A 338 -8.93 -30.50 7.15
N LYS A 339 -10.02 -30.87 6.47
CA LYS A 339 -10.18 -32.18 5.81
C LYS A 339 -9.64 -32.14 4.40
N ALA A 340 -8.99 -33.23 4.00
CA ALA A 340 -8.49 -33.37 2.64
C ALA A 340 -9.66 -33.53 1.65
N VAL A 341 -9.64 -32.74 0.57
CA VAL A 341 -10.64 -32.77 -0.51
C VAL A 341 -9.98 -33.02 -1.85
N PHE A 342 -10.69 -33.71 -2.75
CA PHE A 342 -10.19 -34.04 -4.10
C PHE A 342 -10.64 -33.05 -5.17
N SER A 343 -11.80 -32.43 -4.97
CA SER A 343 -12.39 -31.45 -5.88
C SER A 343 -13.07 -30.34 -5.08
N VAL A 344 -13.04 -29.12 -5.61
CA VAL A 344 -13.63 -27.92 -4.99
C VAL A 344 -14.47 -27.20 -6.04
N THR A 345 -15.72 -26.92 -5.71
CA THR A 345 -16.70 -26.26 -6.59
C THR A 345 -16.67 -24.73 -6.44
N PRO A 346 -17.27 -23.98 -7.37
CA PRO A 346 -17.39 -22.53 -7.28
C PRO A 346 -18.01 -22.07 -5.95
N GLY A 347 -17.51 -20.95 -5.42
CA GLY A 347 -17.92 -20.34 -4.16
C GLY A 347 -17.36 -21.03 -2.89
N THR A 348 -16.60 -22.11 -3.03
CA THR A 348 -16.01 -22.83 -1.88
C THR A 348 -14.52 -22.46 -1.71
N PRO A 349 -14.07 -22.09 -0.49
CA PRO A 349 -12.67 -21.83 -0.23
C PRO A 349 -11.89 -23.13 -0.01
N ALA A 350 -10.64 -23.17 -0.45
CA ALA A 350 -9.74 -24.30 -0.20
C ALA A 350 -8.27 -23.88 -0.10
N GLU A 351 -7.52 -24.56 0.76
CA GLU A 351 -6.06 -24.43 0.84
C GLU A 351 -5.41 -25.39 -0.16
N ILE A 352 -4.69 -24.83 -1.14
CA ILE A 352 -3.94 -25.59 -2.15
C ILE A 352 -2.46 -25.68 -1.78
N LEU A 353 -1.90 -26.87 -2.02
CA LEU A 353 -0.47 -27.13 -1.98
C LEU A 353 0.07 -27.50 -3.35
N GLY A 354 1.27 -27.02 -3.66
CA GLY A 354 2.01 -27.43 -4.86
C GLY A 354 2.39 -26.30 -5.82
N PHE A 355 2.34 -25.05 -5.36
CA PHE A 355 2.97 -23.94 -6.06
C PHE A 355 4.50 -24.06 -6.04
N GLY A 356 5.16 -23.65 -7.12
CA GLY A 356 6.63 -23.59 -7.17
C GLY A 356 7.24 -22.48 -6.30
N ALA A 357 6.48 -21.41 -6.07
CA ALA A 357 6.81 -20.28 -5.19
C ALA A 357 5.53 -19.79 -4.51
N LEU A 358 5.60 -18.79 -3.64
CA LEU A 358 4.40 -18.17 -3.08
C LEU A 358 3.72 -17.29 -4.15
N PRO A 359 2.44 -17.50 -4.50
CA PRO A 359 1.68 -16.56 -5.32
C PRO A 359 1.35 -15.30 -4.50
N GLU A 360 1.03 -14.19 -5.18
CA GLU A 360 0.64 -12.97 -4.48
C GLU A 360 -0.84 -13.02 -4.06
N ALA A 361 -1.14 -12.46 -2.89
CA ALA A 361 -2.52 -12.34 -2.43
C ALA A 361 -3.32 -11.39 -3.33
N GLY A 362 -4.44 -11.87 -3.87
CA GLY A 362 -5.26 -11.20 -4.88
C GLY A 362 -4.98 -11.65 -6.31
N ASP A 363 -4.00 -12.52 -6.55
CA ASP A 363 -3.74 -13.05 -7.88
C ASP A 363 -4.93 -13.87 -8.39
N GLN A 364 -5.27 -13.68 -9.67
CA GLN A 364 -6.19 -14.56 -10.36
C GLN A 364 -5.52 -15.90 -10.63
N LEU A 365 -6.16 -16.96 -10.15
CA LEU A 365 -5.83 -18.34 -10.40
C LEU A 365 -6.60 -18.85 -11.61
N THR A 366 -5.91 -19.57 -12.49
CA THR A 366 -6.52 -20.25 -13.64
C THR A 366 -5.91 -21.63 -13.83
N VAL A 367 -6.75 -22.64 -14.04
CA VAL A 367 -6.32 -23.97 -14.46
C VAL A 367 -5.97 -23.95 -15.94
N VAL A 368 -4.81 -24.51 -16.27
CA VAL A 368 -4.29 -24.58 -17.64
C VAL A 368 -4.18 -26.03 -18.08
N ALA A 369 -4.33 -26.28 -19.38
CA ALA A 369 -4.30 -27.65 -19.89
C ALA A 369 -2.86 -28.21 -19.91
N ASN A 370 -1.87 -27.36 -20.21
CA ASN A 370 -0.49 -27.79 -20.44
C ASN A 370 0.54 -26.77 -19.90
N GLU A 371 1.73 -27.23 -19.54
CA GLU A 371 2.83 -26.36 -19.09
C GLU A 371 3.26 -25.29 -20.11
N ARG A 372 3.06 -25.54 -21.40
CA ARG A 372 3.34 -24.55 -22.45
C ARG A 372 2.43 -23.33 -22.33
N GLU A 373 1.14 -23.56 -22.06
CA GLU A 373 0.13 -22.52 -21.86
C GLU A 373 0.43 -21.73 -20.58
N ALA A 374 0.86 -22.42 -19.52
CA ALA A 374 1.32 -21.80 -18.29
C ALA A 374 2.45 -20.78 -18.54
N ARG A 375 3.46 -21.18 -19.31
CA ARG A 375 4.59 -20.31 -19.66
C ARG A 375 4.18 -19.12 -20.53
N THR A 376 3.22 -19.31 -21.44
CA THR A 376 2.73 -18.19 -22.26
C THR A 376 1.94 -17.19 -21.45
N LEU A 377 1.14 -17.63 -20.47
CA LEU A 377 0.40 -16.74 -19.58
C LEU A 377 1.34 -15.93 -18.68
N ILE A 378 2.34 -16.58 -18.09
CA ILE A 378 3.35 -15.90 -17.27
C ILE A 378 4.18 -14.93 -18.11
N GLY A 379 4.74 -15.39 -19.24
CA GLY A 379 5.57 -14.55 -20.11
C GLY A 379 4.80 -13.43 -20.83
N GLY A 380 3.49 -13.56 -20.98
CA GLY A 380 2.60 -12.50 -21.47
C GLY A 380 2.38 -11.39 -20.45
N ARG A 381 2.37 -11.72 -19.15
CA ARG A 381 2.20 -10.74 -18.04
C ARG A 381 3.44 -9.87 -17.82
N ASP A 382 4.65 -10.39 -18.03
CA ASP A 382 5.90 -9.59 -18.02
C ASP A 382 5.96 -8.52 -19.13
N ARG A 383 5.11 -8.65 -20.16
CA ARG A 383 5.03 -7.73 -21.31
C ARG A 383 3.87 -6.74 -21.22
N ALA A 384 3.00 -6.86 -20.21
CA ALA A 384 1.92 -5.91 -20.00
C ALA A 384 2.48 -4.54 -19.56
N PRO A 385 1.98 -3.40 -20.07
CA PRO A 385 2.57 -2.07 -19.85
C PRO A 385 2.36 -1.48 -18.44
N GLY A 386 2.17 -2.33 -17.42
CA GLY A 386 2.06 -1.95 -16.00
C GLY A 386 2.93 -2.78 -15.04
N SER A 387 3.58 -3.84 -15.52
CA SER A 387 4.42 -4.78 -14.75
C SER A 387 5.91 -4.61 -15.02
N ARG A 388 6.33 -3.48 -15.60
CA ARG A 388 7.72 -3.07 -15.38
C ARG A 388 7.79 -2.65 -13.92
N PRO A 389 8.64 -3.25 -13.07
CA PRO A 389 9.02 -2.55 -11.86
C PRO A 389 9.39 -1.15 -12.33
N LEU A 390 8.80 -0.11 -11.71
CA LEU A 390 9.32 1.24 -11.84
C LEU A 390 10.81 1.05 -11.69
N GLN A 391 11.57 1.15 -12.78
CA GLN A 391 13.00 1.18 -12.69
C GLN A 391 13.19 2.37 -11.79
N SER A 392 13.53 2.10 -10.53
CA SER A 392 14.06 3.09 -9.61
C SER A 392 15.02 3.86 -10.49
N ARG A 393 14.68 5.11 -10.83
CA ARG A 393 15.53 5.95 -11.68
C ARG A 393 16.92 5.71 -11.11
N ALA A 394 17.82 5.13 -11.91
CA ALA A 394 19.18 4.95 -11.48
C ALA A 394 19.63 6.37 -11.13
N LEU A 395 19.69 6.65 -9.82
CA LEU A 395 20.00 7.97 -9.31
C LEU A 395 21.31 8.32 -9.99
N SER A 396 21.29 9.41 -10.74
CA SER A 396 22.52 9.90 -11.35
C SER A 396 23.53 10.14 -10.22
N LEU A 397 24.82 9.91 -10.46
CA LEU A 397 25.84 10.14 -9.43
C LEU A 397 25.70 11.54 -8.80
N ASP A 398 25.27 12.52 -9.59
CA ASP A 398 24.98 13.89 -9.16
C ASP A 398 23.76 14.01 -8.22
N GLU A 399 22.73 13.18 -8.37
CA GLU A 399 21.59 13.11 -7.43
C GLU A 399 21.96 12.39 -6.13
N VAL A 400 22.83 11.37 -6.19
CA VAL A 400 23.37 10.70 -5.00
C VAL A 400 24.22 11.69 -4.19
N VAL A 401 25.08 12.47 -4.85
CA VAL A 401 25.90 13.50 -4.18
C VAL A 401 25.03 14.60 -3.56
N LYS A 402 23.90 14.97 -4.19
CA LYS A 402 22.95 15.95 -3.63
C LYS A 402 22.14 15.45 -2.44
N GLN A 403 22.00 14.13 -2.26
CA GLN A 403 21.35 13.55 -1.07
C GLN A 403 22.30 13.40 0.13
N VAL A 404 23.61 13.48 -0.09
CA VAL A 404 24.62 13.39 0.98
C VAL A 404 24.72 14.69 1.80
N ASP A 405 24.07 15.77 1.36
CA ASP A 405 24.02 17.06 2.08
C ASP A 405 22.75 17.26 2.93
N ILE A 406 21.92 16.22 3.10
CA ILE A 406 20.85 16.24 4.10
C ILE A 406 21.49 15.75 5.40
N GLY A 407 21.46 16.56 6.45
CA GLY A 407 22.07 16.23 7.75
C GLY A 407 21.68 14.84 8.25
N ASP A 408 22.44 14.30 9.22
CA ASP A 408 22.38 12.91 9.71
C ASP A 408 20.96 12.41 10.07
N ILE A 409 20.12 12.11 9.07
CA ILE A 409 18.82 11.46 9.27
C ILE A 409 19.12 10.07 9.79
N LYS A 410 18.63 9.78 10.99
CA LYS A 410 18.86 8.48 11.60
C LYS A 410 17.97 7.45 10.93
N GLU A 411 18.58 6.52 10.20
CA GLU A 411 17.88 5.40 9.59
C GLU A 411 17.88 4.18 10.51
N MET A 412 16.71 3.61 10.77
CA MET A 412 16.57 2.31 11.42
C MET A 412 16.34 1.25 10.34
N THR A 413 17.29 0.33 10.20
CA THR A 413 17.21 -0.78 9.23
C THR A 413 16.51 -1.99 9.84
N LEU A 414 15.52 -2.53 9.12
CA LEU A 414 14.72 -3.67 9.56
C LEU A 414 14.75 -4.82 8.53
N VAL A 415 14.78 -6.05 9.03
CA VAL A 415 14.45 -7.26 8.27
C VAL A 415 13.12 -7.79 8.80
N LEU A 416 12.11 -7.89 7.94
CA LEU A 416 10.75 -8.30 8.32
C LEU A 416 10.47 -9.74 7.88
N LYS A 417 10.03 -10.57 8.82
CA LYS A 417 9.47 -11.90 8.56
C LYS A 417 8.06 -11.99 9.12
N ALA A 418 7.14 -12.56 8.34
CA ALA A 418 5.77 -12.79 8.76
C ALA A 418 5.30 -14.19 8.39
N ASP A 419 4.20 -14.64 8.96
CA ASP A 419 3.59 -15.95 8.72
C ASP A 419 2.88 -16.05 7.38
N VAL A 420 2.21 -14.96 6.99
CA VAL A 420 1.47 -14.82 5.73
C VAL A 420 1.87 -13.55 5.00
N GLN A 421 1.57 -13.51 3.70
CA GLN A 421 1.89 -12.36 2.85
C GLN A 421 1.08 -11.10 3.22
N GLY A 422 -0.22 -11.25 3.53
CA GLY A 422 -1.09 -10.13 3.90
C GLY A 422 -0.58 -9.32 5.10
N SER A 423 -0.10 -9.99 6.14
CA SER A 423 0.51 -9.35 7.33
C SER A 423 1.73 -8.52 6.95
N LEU A 424 2.59 -9.05 6.08
CA LEU A 424 3.80 -8.37 5.65
C LEU A 424 3.50 -7.08 4.88
N GLU A 425 2.51 -7.11 3.99
CA GLU A 425 2.03 -5.93 3.27
C GLU A 425 1.49 -4.85 4.23
N ALA A 426 0.69 -5.27 5.21
CA ALA A 426 0.09 -4.38 6.19
C ALA A 426 1.11 -3.73 7.13
N ILE A 427 2.08 -4.51 7.62
CA ILE A 427 3.19 -4.01 8.44
C ILE A 427 4.03 -3.02 7.63
N ARG A 428 4.44 -3.38 6.41
CA ARG A 428 5.24 -2.49 5.55
C ARG A 428 4.55 -1.16 5.28
N HIS A 429 3.25 -1.20 5.00
CA HIS A 429 2.47 0.01 4.77
C HIS A 429 2.35 0.86 6.05
N SER A 430 2.19 0.23 7.22
CA SER A 430 2.12 0.94 8.50
C SER A 430 3.44 1.58 8.89
N LEU A 431 4.55 0.83 8.76
CA LEU A 431 5.90 1.36 8.98
C LEU A 431 6.25 2.49 8.00
N GLY A 432 5.73 2.45 6.78
CA GLY A 432 5.89 3.53 5.80
C GLY A 432 5.19 4.84 6.19
N ARG A 433 4.26 4.82 7.16
CA ARG A 433 3.62 6.03 7.72
C ARG A 433 4.41 6.61 8.89
N LEU A 434 5.28 5.83 9.52
CA LEU A 434 6.15 6.25 10.63
C LEU A 434 7.38 6.99 10.10
N VAL A 435 7.17 8.10 9.41
CA VAL A 435 8.23 8.96 8.89
C VAL A 435 8.23 10.25 9.71
N ASP A 436 9.27 10.44 10.50
CA ASP A 436 9.57 11.71 11.17
C ASP A 436 10.60 12.49 10.32
N GLU A 437 10.69 13.81 10.49
CA GLU A 437 11.65 14.65 9.74
C GLU A 437 13.10 14.25 10.06
N ASP A 438 13.35 13.72 11.27
CA ASP A 438 14.68 13.43 11.81
C ASP A 438 15.01 11.91 11.86
N ALA A 439 14.04 11.01 11.63
CA ALA A 439 14.24 9.56 11.67
C ALA A 439 13.38 8.79 10.66
N LYS A 440 13.96 7.74 10.06
CA LYS A 440 13.29 6.97 9.01
C LYS A 440 13.46 5.47 9.20
N VAL A 441 12.38 4.72 8.99
CA VAL A 441 12.41 3.25 8.92
C VAL A 441 12.76 2.79 7.50
N ARG A 442 13.75 1.91 7.37
CA ARG A 442 14.13 1.29 6.11
C ARG A 442 14.04 -0.23 6.21
N VAL A 443 13.12 -0.82 5.46
CA VAL A 443 12.99 -2.28 5.34
C VAL A 443 13.95 -2.80 4.27
N LEU A 444 14.94 -3.60 4.66
CA LEU A 444 15.96 -4.16 3.76
C LEU A 444 15.47 -5.42 3.05
N HIS A 445 14.81 -6.29 3.79
CA HIS A 445 14.31 -7.56 3.29
C HIS A 445 12.99 -7.91 3.96
N THR A 446 12.11 -8.51 3.17
CA THR A 446 10.80 -9.00 3.56
C THR A 446 10.67 -10.44 3.12
N GLY A 447 10.22 -11.33 4.00
CA GLY A 447 9.96 -12.72 3.64
C GLY A 447 8.81 -13.32 4.43
N VAL A 448 8.19 -14.34 3.85
CA VAL A 448 7.16 -15.15 4.51
C VAL A 448 7.81 -16.43 5.04
N GLY A 449 7.50 -16.79 6.29
CA GLY A 449 8.04 -17.95 6.99
C GLY A 449 9.02 -17.59 8.11
N ALA A 450 9.54 -18.63 8.77
CA ALA A 450 10.42 -18.52 9.92
C ALA A 450 11.74 -17.78 9.60
N VAL A 451 12.36 -17.19 10.63
CA VAL A 451 13.67 -16.53 10.51
C VAL A 451 14.77 -17.57 10.27
N THR A 452 15.54 -17.38 9.19
CA THR A 452 16.62 -18.29 8.76
C THR A 452 18.01 -17.72 9.07
N GLU A 453 19.05 -18.54 8.98
CA GLU A 453 20.44 -18.10 9.13
C GLU A 453 20.83 -17.00 8.12
N SER A 454 20.27 -17.04 6.90
CA SER A 454 20.56 -16.05 5.87
C SER A 454 20.05 -14.66 6.26
N ASP A 455 18.92 -14.60 6.98
CA ASP A 455 18.35 -13.35 7.47
C ASP A 455 19.21 -12.74 8.57
N VAL A 456 19.75 -13.58 9.47
CA VAL A 456 20.69 -13.18 10.53
C VAL A 456 22.00 -12.64 9.93
N LEU A 457 22.52 -13.29 8.89
CA LEU A 457 23.73 -12.82 8.20
C LEU A 457 23.50 -11.46 7.52
N LEU A 458 22.36 -11.28 6.85
CA LEU A 458 21.99 -10.01 6.21
C LEU A 458 21.85 -8.89 7.24
N ALA A 459 21.19 -9.20 8.37
CA ALA A 459 20.97 -8.27 9.46
C ALA A 459 22.29 -7.85 10.12
N SER A 460 23.19 -8.80 10.39
CA SER A 460 24.51 -8.49 10.94
C SER A 460 25.36 -7.62 10.01
N ALA A 461 25.31 -7.87 8.69
CA ALA A 461 26.07 -7.09 7.72
C ALA A 461 25.56 -5.65 7.55
N SER A 462 24.29 -5.39 7.91
CA SER A 462 23.61 -4.11 7.67
C SER A 462 23.13 -3.42 8.95
N GLU A 463 23.61 -3.89 10.11
CA GLU A 463 23.21 -3.44 11.46
C GLU A 463 21.68 -3.35 11.64
N ALA A 464 20.96 -4.31 11.06
CA ALA A 464 19.49 -4.31 11.06
C ALA A 464 18.91 -5.14 12.20
N VAL A 465 17.74 -4.73 12.70
CA VAL A 465 16.95 -5.51 13.65
C VAL A 465 16.02 -6.47 12.89
N ILE A 466 15.93 -7.72 13.34
CA ILE A 466 15.01 -8.69 12.76
C ILE A 466 13.68 -8.63 13.52
N ILE A 467 12.61 -8.41 12.78
CA ILE A 467 11.25 -8.40 13.29
C ILE A 467 10.52 -9.62 12.75
N SER A 468 10.04 -10.46 13.67
CA SER A 468 9.32 -11.69 13.40
C SER A 468 7.87 -11.55 13.82
N PHE A 469 6.93 -11.64 12.87
CA PHE A 469 5.51 -11.45 13.11
C PHE A 469 4.73 -12.76 12.98
N SER A 470 4.16 -13.24 14.09
CA SER A 470 3.43 -14.51 14.17
C SER A 470 4.22 -15.73 13.67
N VAL A 471 5.55 -15.61 13.57
CA VAL A 471 6.48 -16.69 13.22
C VAL A 471 7.60 -16.80 14.24
N GLY A 472 8.11 -18.02 14.40
CA GLY A 472 9.30 -18.28 15.19
C GLY A 472 10.58 -18.22 14.36
N SER A 473 11.71 -18.33 15.07
CA SER A 473 13.03 -18.44 14.47
C SER A 473 13.48 -19.91 14.38
N GLU A 474 14.34 -20.22 13.42
CA GLU A 474 14.97 -21.54 13.40
C GLU A 474 16.01 -21.68 14.52
N PRO A 475 16.15 -22.86 15.16
CA PRO A 475 17.11 -23.04 16.27
C PRO A 475 18.57 -22.76 15.86
N SER A 476 18.90 -22.85 14.57
CA SER A 476 20.22 -22.50 14.07
C SER A 476 20.38 -20.99 13.83
N ALA A 477 19.31 -20.30 13.45
CA ALA A 477 19.25 -18.84 13.36
C ALA A 477 19.39 -18.18 14.73
N GLU A 478 18.68 -18.65 15.76
CA GLU A 478 18.82 -18.13 17.14
C GLU A 478 20.25 -18.28 17.68
N ARG A 479 20.85 -19.47 17.49
CA ARG A 479 22.24 -19.70 17.90
C ARG A 479 23.22 -18.81 17.14
N LEU A 480 22.89 -18.40 15.92
CA LEU A 480 23.72 -17.50 15.12
C LEU A 480 23.53 -16.05 15.57
N SER A 481 22.30 -15.63 15.86
CA SER A 481 21.99 -14.27 16.31
C SER A 481 22.68 -13.97 17.64
N ASP A 482 22.67 -14.91 18.59
CA ASP A 482 23.38 -14.78 19.88
C ASP A 482 24.89 -14.59 19.71
N ARG A 483 25.49 -15.28 18.72
CA ARG A 483 26.93 -15.17 18.44
C ARG A 483 27.29 -13.86 17.75
N MET A 484 26.42 -13.36 16.87
CA MET A 484 26.65 -12.16 16.07
C MET A 484 26.12 -10.89 16.74
N GLY A 485 25.37 -11.00 17.83
CA GLY A 485 24.75 -9.88 18.53
C GLY A 485 23.59 -9.25 17.76
N VAL A 486 22.90 -10.01 16.90
CA VAL A 486 21.73 -9.54 16.15
C VAL A 486 20.48 -9.72 17.00
N GLU A 487 19.69 -8.66 17.16
CA GLU A 487 18.44 -8.72 17.90
C GLU A 487 17.30 -9.27 17.02
N ILE A 488 16.60 -10.29 17.52
CA ILE A 488 15.37 -10.83 16.94
C ILE A 488 14.23 -10.52 17.88
N ARG A 489 13.25 -9.74 17.42
CA ARG A 489 12.03 -9.43 18.18
C ARG A 489 10.83 -10.16 17.60
N ASN A 490 10.10 -10.85 18.46
CA ASN A 490 8.90 -11.58 18.10
C ASN A 490 7.66 -10.79 18.52
N TYR A 491 6.73 -10.61 17.60
CA TYR A 491 5.46 -9.94 17.81
C TYR A 491 4.32 -10.81 17.30
N GLU A 492 3.21 -10.82 18.03
CA GLU A 492 1.97 -11.48 17.61
C GLU A 492 0.84 -10.46 17.35
N ILE A 493 1.07 -9.18 17.68
CA ILE A 493 0.09 -8.10 17.57
C ILE A 493 0.75 -6.91 16.87
N ILE A 494 0.15 -6.45 15.76
CA ILE A 494 0.72 -5.39 14.92
C ILE A 494 0.90 -4.04 15.64
N TYR A 495 0.02 -3.70 16.57
CA TYR A 495 0.13 -2.46 17.36
C TYR A 495 1.37 -2.44 18.24
N GLN A 496 1.65 -3.54 18.95
CA GLN A 496 2.84 -3.65 19.79
C GLN A 496 4.11 -3.49 18.98
N LEU A 497 4.13 -4.05 17.76
CA LEU A 497 5.24 -3.88 16.82
C LEU A 497 5.42 -2.42 16.40
N ILE A 498 4.33 -1.73 16.06
CA ILE A 498 4.35 -0.32 15.63
C ILE A 498 4.81 0.58 16.77
N ASP A 499 4.21 0.43 17.95
CA ASP A 499 4.49 1.24 19.14
C ASP A 499 5.95 1.08 19.60
N ASP A 500 6.47 -0.15 19.60
CA ASP A 500 7.86 -0.42 19.97
C ASP A 500 8.85 0.18 18.96
N ILE A 501 8.52 0.15 17.66
CA ILE A 501 9.36 0.76 16.62
C ILE A 501 9.31 2.28 16.74
N GLU A 502 8.14 2.87 16.98
CA GLU A 502 8.00 4.31 17.25
C GLU A 502 8.82 4.74 18.47
N LEU A 503 8.74 3.97 19.56
CA LEU A 503 9.56 4.21 20.76
C LEU A 503 11.07 4.10 20.48
N ALA A 504 11.47 3.12 19.66
CA ALA A 504 12.87 2.96 19.27
C ALA A 504 13.36 4.14 18.42
N LEU A 505 12.55 4.61 17.46
CA LEU A 505 12.85 5.80 16.65
C LEU A 505 13.01 7.04 17.53
N HIS A 506 12.10 7.27 18.48
CA HIS A 506 12.23 8.37 19.44
C HIS A 506 13.48 8.26 20.31
N GLY A 507 13.86 7.05 20.71
CA GLY A 507 15.11 6.79 21.45
C GLY A 507 16.37 7.08 20.64
N MET A 508 16.31 7.01 19.31
CA MET A 508 17.41 7.37 18.43
C MET A 508 17.55 8.89 18.27
N LEU A 509 16.47 9.66 18.40
CA LEU A 509 16.50 11.11 18.22
C LEU A 509 17.34 11.80 19.31
N GLU A 510 18.11 12.82 18.90
CA GLU A 510 18.84 13.62 19.87
C GLU A 510 17.88 14.48 20.71
N PRO A 511 18.09 14.59 22.03
CA PRO A 511 17.22 15.39 22.87
C PRO A 511 17.29 16.86 22.45
N THR A 512 16.14 17.48 22.20
CA THR A 512 16.06 18.90 21.89
C THR A 512 16.53 19.72 23.09
N MET A 513 17.54 20.55 22.86
CA MET A 513 18.06 21.48 23.87
C MET A 513 17.09 22.66 23.97
N THR A 514 16.39 22.77 25.09
CA THR A 514 15.51 23.90 25.36
C THR A 514 16.23 24.90 26.26
N GLU A 515 16.16 26.18 25.91
CA GLU A 515 16.68 27.26 26.76
C GLU A 515 15.65 27.59 27.85
N VAL A 516 15.95 27.19 29.09
CA VAL A 516 15.16 27.56 30.26
C VAL A 516 15.75 28.83 30.87
N ILE A 517 14.95 29.89 30.96
CA ILE A 517 15.35 31.14 31.63
C ILE A 517 15.37 30.88 33.14
N VAL A 518 16.55 31.01 33.75
CA VAL A 518 16.79 30.77 35.18
C VAL A 518 16.49 32.02 36.01
N GLY A 519 16.71 33.21 35.43
CA GLY A 519 16.41 34.47 36.08
C GLY A 519 16.70 35.69 35.22
N ARG A 520 16.14 36.82 35.63
CA ARG A 520 16.28 38.12 34.98
C ARG A 520 16.74 39.16 35.99
N ALA A 521 17.67 40.01 35.58
CA ALA A 521 18.15 41.12 36.38
C ALA A 521 18.21 42.41 35.54
N GLU A 522 17.73 43.50 36.10
CA GLU A 522 17.74 44.82 35.45
C GLU A 522 18.95 45.62 35.95
N ILE A 523 19.73 46.19 35.03
CA ILE A 523 20.87 47.04 35.36
C ILE A 523 20.36 48.43 35.76
N ARG A 524 20.69 48.88 36.97
CA ARG A 524 20.28 50.20 37.49
C ARG A 524 21.40 51.21 37.45
N GLU A 525 22.57 50.81 37.90
CA GLU A 525 23.73 51.69 38.02
C GLU A 525 24.99 50.99 37.55
N LEU A 526 25.96 51.79 37.07
CA LEU A 526 27.24 51.29 36.59
C LEU A 526 28.35 51.78 37.51
N PHE A 527 29.17 50.84 37.99
CA PHE A 527 30.30 51.14 38.84
C PHE A 527 31.61 50.91 38.06
N GLY A 528 32.52 51.88 38.16
CA GLY A 528 33.87 51.73 37.62
C GLY A 528 34.70 50.79 38.48
N GLY A 529 35.13 49.65 37.94
CA GLY A 529 36.04 48.72 38.58
C GLY A 529 37.52 49.06 38.37
N ARG A 530 38.40 48.32 39.06
CA ARG A 530 39.86 48.42 38.84
C ARG A 530 40.22 47.81 37.48
N ARG A 531 41.17 48.43 36.76
CA ARG A 531 41.70 47.98 35.44
C ARG A 531 40.70 48.05 34.28
N GLY A 532 39.76 49.00 34.28
CA GLY A 532 38.87 49.25 33.12
C GLY A 532 37.70 48.28 32.96
N VAL A 533 37.45 47.45 33.98
CA VAL A 533 36.28 46.55 34.04
C VAL A 533 35.09 47.33 34.58
N GLN A 534 33.96 47.32 33.89
CA GLN A 534 32.71 47.88 34.42
C GLN A 534 31.94 46.83 35.24
N ILE A 535 31.41 47.23 36.39
CA ILE A 535 30.57 46.42 37.24
C ILE A 535 29.15 46.91 37.09
N ALA A 536 28.25 46.05 36.61
CA ALA A 536 26.84 46.36 36.52
C ALA A 536 26.17 46.14 37.89
N GLY A 537 25.65 47.21 38.48
CA GLY A 537 24.77 47.16 39.64
C GLY A 537 23.36 46.80 39.20
N CYS A 538 22.97 45.56 39.45
CA CYS A 538 21.72 45.00 38.97
C CYS A 538 20.78 44.69 40.12
N ARG A 539 19.47 44.72 39.84
CA ARG A 539 18.46 44.16 40.73
C ARG A 539 17.83 42.95 40.06
N VAL A 540 17.79 41.82 40.78
CA VAL A 540 17.14 40.60 40.27
C VAL A 540 15.63 40.84 40.28
N THR A 541 15.01 40.84 39.10
CA THR A 541 13.56 41.05 38.96
C THR A 541 12.83 39.73 39.14
N GLU A 542 13.32 38.67 38.51
CA GLU A 542 12.66 37.35 38.48
C GLU A 542 13.68 36.22 38.58
N GLY A 543 13.30 35.12 39.23
CA GLY A 543 14.13 33.92 39.34
C GLY A 543 15.40 34.11 40.17
N ARG A 544 16.50 33.48 39.73
CA ARG A 544 17.80 33.56 40.40
C ARG A 544 18.94 33.75 39.40
N ILE A 545 19.95 34.50 39.81
CA ILE A 545 21.18 34.72 39.04
C ILE A 545 22.28 33.85 39.64
N VAL A 546 22.87 32.97 38.83
CA VAL A 546 23.92 32.03 39.28
C VAL A 546 25.26 32.43 38.68
N ARG A 547 26.33 32.41 39.49
CA ARG A 547 27.70 32.63 39.04
C ARG A 547 28.09 31.59 37.96
N ASN A 548 28.85 32.00 36.95
CA ASN A 548 29.18 31.20 35.76
C ASN A 548 27.99 30.79 34.88
N GLY A 549 26.79 31.33 35.11
CA GLY A 549 25.66 31.15 34.19
C GLY A 549 25.90 31.83 32.86
N THR A 550 25.39 31.22 31.78
CA THR A 550 25.32 31.86 30.46
C THR A 550 24.21 32.90 30.47
N VAL A 551 24.53 34.09 29.96
CA VAL A 551 23.63 35.24 29.98
C VAL A 551 23.48 35.87 28.63
N ARG A 552 22.32 36.47 28.43
CA ARG A 552 21.95 37.28 27.28
C ARG A 552 21.61 38.68 27.79
N VAL A 553 22.31 39.69 27.26
CA VAL A 553 22.02 41.10 27.58
C VAL A 553 21.10 41.64 26.50
N THR A 554 19.96 42.18 26.93
CA THR A 554 18.95 42.77 26.07
C THR A 554 18.73 44.24 26.40
N ARG A 555 18.51 45.06 25.37
CA ARG A 555 18.20 46.49 25.50
C ARG A 555 17.01 46.78 24.62
N GLU A 556 15.93 47.30 25.21
CA GLU A 556 14.66 47.57 24.50
C GLU A 556 14.16 46.36 23.69
N GLY A 557 14.43 45.14 24.17
CA GLY A 557 14.05 43.88 23.51
C GLY A 557 15.02 43.35 22.45
N ALA A 558 16.09 44.07 22.12
CA ALA A 558 17.13 43.61 21.18
C ALA A 558 18.30 42.94 21.91
N ASN A 559 18.77 41.79 21.39
CA ASN A 559 19.94 41.07 21.90
C ASN A 559 21.24 41.79 21.55
N ILE A 560 21.96 42.29 22.56
CA ILE A 560 23.24 42.99 22.35
C ILE A 560 24.40 42.01 22.42
N ALA A 561 24.42 41.15 23.43
CA ALA A 561 25.55 40.28 23.71
C ALA A 561 25.11 38.99 24.41
N GLN A 562 25.83 37.91 24.12
CA GLN A 562 25.78 36.67 24.87
C GLN A 562 27.15 36.46 25.52
N SER A 563 27.16 36.24 26.83
CA SER A 563 28.40 36.09 27.62
C SER A 563 28.14 35.21 28.84
N THR A 564 29.13 35.07 29.71
CA THR A 564 29.07 34.33 30.97
C THR A 564 29.37 35.26 32.14
N ILE A 565 28.74 35.01 33.29
CA ILE A 565 29.02 35.78 34.51
C ILE A 565 30.35 35.36 35.10
N SER A 566 31.34 36.25 35.04
CA SER A 566 32.69 36.02 35.59
C SER A 566 32.74 36.22 37.11
N SER A 567 31.99 37.20 37.64
CA SER A 567 31.92 37.49 39.06
C SER A 567 30.52 37.98 39.43
N LEU A 568 30.02 37.49 40.56
CA LEU A 568 28.76 37.88 41.16
C LEU A 568 29.04 38.26 42.62
N ARG A 569 28.66 39.48 43.00
CA ARG A 569 28.91 40.02 44.34
C ARG A 569 27.67 40.63 44.94
N HIS A 570 27.50 40.48 46.25
CA HIS A 570 26.53 41.24 47.03
C HIS A 570 27.33 42.13 47.99
N PHE A 571 27.26 43.45 47.79
CA PHE A 571 28.12 44.42 48.47
C PHE A 571 29.63 44.11 48.32
N ARG A 572 30.25 43.54 49.36
CA ARG A 572 31.69 43.20 49.40
C ARG A 572 31.96 41.71 49.30
N ASP A 573 30.92 40.87 49.40
CA ASP A 573 31.06 39.42 49.47
C ASP A 573 30.80 38.80 48.09
N GLU A 574 31.63 37.82 47.72
CA GLU A 574 31.38 36.99 46.53
C GLU A 574 30.33 35.93 46.86
N VAL A 575 29.30 35.87 46.02
CA VAL A 575 28.14 35.00 46.21
C VAL A 575 27.97 34.10 45.01
N ASN A 576 27.51 32.87 45.24
CA ASN A 576 27.31 31.89 44.16
C ASN A 576 25.96 32.04 43.47
N GLU A 577 24.95 32.52 44.18
CA GLU A 577 23.61 32.75 43.65
C GLU A 577 22.94 33.96 44.33
N MET A 578 22.03 34.61 43.60
CA MET A 578 21.23 35.73 44.08
C MET A 578 19.76 35.56 43.69
N ASN A 579 18.87 35.75 44.65
CA ASN A 579 17.43 35.53 44.48
C ASN A 579 16.69 36.82 44.07
N ALA A 580 15.49 36.66 43.51
CA ALA A 580 14.62 37.77 43.15
C ALA A 580 14.43 38.78 44.29
N GLY A 581 14.43 40.07 43.92
CA GLY A 581 14.28 41.19 44.85
C GLY A 581 15.59 41.69 45.48
N THR A 582 16.70 40.96 45.33
CA THR A 582 18.01 41.36 45.86
C THR A 582 18.85 42.14 44.84
N GLU A 583 19.75 42.98 45.34
CA GLU A 583 20.68 43.76 44.53
C GLU A 583 22.03 43.05 44.44
N CYS A 584 22.65 43.01 43.27
CA CYS A 584 23.94 42.36 43.05
C CYS A 584 24.80 43.11 42.06
N GLY A 585 26.12 43.00 42.22
CA GLY A 585 27.11 43.44 41.24
C GLY A 585 27.46 42.27 40.33
N ILE A 586 27.26 42.45 39.02
CA ILE A 586 27.57 41.46 37.99
C ILE A 586 28.74 41.95 37.13
N ILE A 587 29.68 41.06 36.84
CA ILE A 587 30.76 41.29 35.87
C ILE A 587 30.69 40.20 34.80
N LEU A 588 30.45 40.56 33.54
CA LEU A 588 30.46 39.62 32.41
C LEU A 588 31.86 39.48 31.80
N GLN A 589 32.13 38.29 31.26
CA GLN A 589 33.41 38.00 30.62
C GLN A 589 33.50 38.70 29.25
N GLY A 590 34.45 39.62 29.10
CA GLY A 590 34.75 40.28 27.81
C GLY A 590 33.71 41.32 27.36
N PHE A 591 32.73 41.67 28.20
CA PHE A 591 31.70 42.65 27.89
C PHE A 591 31.68 43.80 28.91
N ASN A 592 31.81 45.03 28.42
CA ASN A 592 31.92 46.24 29.25
C ASN A 592 30.96 47.37 28.80
N ASP A 593 30.12 47.19 27.77
CA ASP A 593 29.21 48.23 27.25
C ASP A 593 27.80 48.11 27.86
N TYR A 594 27.73 48.25 29.18
CA TYR A 594 26.46 48.24 29.90
C TYR A 594 25.79 49.62 29.82
N LYS A 595 24.46 49.65 29.79
CA LYS A 595 23.66 50.86 30.05
C LYS A 595 22.65 50.60 31.15
N ALA A 596 22.32 51.66 31.89
CA ALA A 596 21.20 51.62 32.83
C ALA A 596 19.90 51.36 32.05
N GLY A 597 19.10 50.41 32.51
CA GLY A 597 17.89 49.91 31.85
C GLY A 597 18.07 48.66 31.00
N ASP A 598 19.30 48.15 30.83
CA ASP A 598 19.53 46.86 30.15
C ASP A 598 19.03 45.69 31.04
N ILE A 599 18.52 44.63 30.41
CA ILE A 599 18.05 43.42 31.09
C ILE A 599 19.03 42.28 30.81
N VAL A 600 19.56 41.69 31.88
CA VAL A 600 20.42 40.51 31.86
C VAL A 600 19.56 39.28 32.13
N GLU A 601 19.40 38.43 31.11
CA GLU A 601 18.69 37.16 31.21
C GLU A 601 19.69 36.02 31.36
N VAL A 602 19.62 35.27 32.46
CA VAL A 602 20.39 34.04 32.65
C VAL A 602 19.57 32.88 32.12
N TYR A 603 20.14 32.10 31.22
CA TYR A 603 19.50 30.91 30.69
C TYR A 603 20.39 29.69 30.85
N ARG A 604 19.75 28.52 30.95
CA ARG A 604 20.40 27.22 30.98
C ARG A 604 19.81 26.37 29.87
N GLN A 605 20.66 25.66 29.15
CA GLN A 605 20.21 24.64 28.24
C GLN A 605 19.87 23.38 29.03
N GLU A 606 18.61 22.96 29.00
CA GLU A 606 18.17 21.69 29.54
C GLU A 606 17.83 20.73 28.40
N ARG A 607 18.22 19.46 28.60
CA ARG A 607 17.85 18.37 27.68
C ARG A 607 16.37 18.08 27.89
N ALA A 608 15.51 18.58 27.02
CA ALA A 608 14.13 18.13 26.97
C ALA A 608 14.10 16.80 26.21
N ARG A 609 13.40 15.80 26.77
CA ARG A 609 12.95 14.66 25.96
C ARG A 609 11.85 15.18 25.05
N ARG A 610 11.94 14.86 23.76
CA ARG A 610 10.82 15.05 22.85
C ARG A 610 9.66 14.15 23.26
#